data_AF-A0A538L0I7-F1
#
_entry.id   AF-A0A538L0I7-F1
#
_cell.length_a   1.000
_cell.length_b   1.000
_cell.length_c   1.000
_cell.angle_alpha   90.00
_cell.angle_beta   90.00
_cell.angle_gamma   90.00
#
_symmetry.space_group_name_H-M   'P 1'
#
loop_
_entity.id
_entity.type
_entity.pdbx_description
1 polymer ?
#
loop_
_entity_poly.entity_id
_entity_poly.type
_entity_poly.pdbx_seq_one_letter_code
_entity_poly.pdbx_strand_id
1 'polypeptide(L)'
;MTSSRDELVERPLELILARNLISILWLPAILIDADGRFVFFNEAAGELIGAPFEEVGVLEPEEWNARYGPFDSEGHAVSCLA
;
A
#
# COMPACT_ATOMS: atom_id res chain seq x y z
N MET A 1 -23.24 0.39 28.16
CA MET A 1 -22.50 -0.63 27.38
C MET A 1 -22.57 -0.20 25.92
N THR A 2 -21.84 0.87 25.61
CA THR A 2 -21.94 1.62 24.37
C THR A 2 -21.05 0.97 23.30
N SER A 3 -21.65 0.76 22.14
CA SER A 3 -21.04 0.78 20.82
C SER A 3 -19.92 -0.22 20.53
N SER A 4 -20.29 -1.43 20.10
CA SER A 4 -19.46 -2.27 19.20
C SER A 4 -19.78 -1.99 17.73
N ARG A 5 -20.03 -0.71 17.38
CA ARG A 5 -20.37 -0.24 16.01
C ARG A 5 -19.44 0.88 15.55
N ASP A 6 -18.22 0.92 16.06
CA ASP A 6 -17.21 1.87 15.61
C ASP A 6 -16.07 1.04 14.99
N GLU A 7 -16.08 0.95 13.66
CA GLU A 7 -14.98 0.57 12.75
C GLU A 7 -15.48 0.15 11.36
N LEU A 8 -16.73 0.46 11.01
CA LEU A 8 -17.02 0.88 9.64
C LEU A 8 -16.41 2.27 9.46
N VAL A 9 -15.07 2.37 9.47
CA VAL A 9 -14.40 3.53 8.91
C VAL A 9 -14.84 3.53 7.46
N GLU A 10 -15.84 4.36 7.14
CA GLU A 10 -16.22 4.61 5.76
C GLU A 10 -14.93 5.02 5.06
N ARG A 11 -14.37 4.11 4.25
CA ARG A 11 -13.17 4.43 3.49
C ARG A 11 -13.54 5.68 2.69
N PRO A 12 -12.77 6.77 2.81
CA PRO A 12 -13.02 7.99 2.06
C PRO A 12 -13.32 7.62 0.61
N LEU A 13 -14.36 8.22 0.03
CA LEU A 13 -14.82 7.90 -1.33
C LEU A 13 -13.65 7.93 -2.32
N GLU A 14 -12.71 8.83 -2.10
CA GLU A 14 -11.46 9.00 -2.82
C GLU A 14 -10.61 7.72 -2.84
N LEU A 15 -10.50 6.99 -1.72
CA LEU A 15 -9.77 5.71 -1.67
C LEU A 15 -10.48 4.60 -2.43
N ILE A 16 -11.81 4.60 -2.41
CA ILE A 16 -12.61 3.64 -3.19
C ILE A 16 -12.39 3.90 -4.68
N LEU A 17 -12.47 5.17 -5.10
CA LEU A 17 -12.26 5.57 -6.50
C LEU A 17 -10.81 5.32 -6.95
N ALA A 18 -9.83 5.66 -6.13
CA ALA A 18 -8.41 5.41 -6.42
C ALA A 18 -8.11 3.92 -6.58
N ARG A 19 -8.69 3.07 -5.72
CA ARG A 19 -8.57 1.60 -5.86
C ARG A 19 -9.15 1.11 -7.17
N ASN A 20 -10.36 1.54 -7.53
CA ASN A 20 -11.00 1.15 -8.80
C ASN A 20 -10.19 1.62 -10.02
N LEU A 21 -9.59 2.81 -9.95
CA LEU A 21 -8.70 3.30 -11.00
C LEU A 21 -7.46 2.40 -11.10
N ILE A 22 -6.77 2.18 -9.99
CA ILE A 22 -5.52 1.40 -9.98
C ILE A 22 -5.77 -0.04 -10.44
N SER A 23 -6.90 -0.65 -10.06
CA SER A 23 -7.23 -2.03 -10.43
C SER A 23 -7.43 -2.24 -11.94
N ILE A 24 -7.73 -1.18 -12.70
CA ILE A 24 -7.91 -1.28 -14.17
C ILE A 24 -6.66 -0.85 -14.95
N LEU A 25 -5.59 -0.42 -14.27
CA LEU A 25 -4.34 -0.05 -14.92
C LEU A 25 -3.55 -1.28 -15.34
N TRP A 26 -2.99 -1.23 -16.54
CA TRP A 26 -2.00 -2.20 -17.00
C TRP A 26 -0.62 -1.99 -16.34
N LEU A 27 -0.30 -0.75 -15.97
CA LEU A 27 0.98 -0.42 -15.35
C LEU A 27 0.98 -0.82 -13.87
N PRO A 28 2.10 -1.34 -13.33
CA PRO A 28 2.28 -1.51 -11.90
C PRO A 28 2.00 -0.20 -11.16
N ALA A 29 1.05 -0.24 -10.23
CA ALA A 29 0.62 0.93 -9.49
C ALA A 29 0.28 0.56 -8.04
N ILE A 30 0.64 1.47 -7.14
CA ILE A 30 0.55 1.28 -5.69
C ILE A 30 -0.16 2.51 -5.10
N LEU A 31 -1.08 2.26 -4.17
CA LEU A 31 -1.78 3.29 -3.41
C LEU A 31 -1.19 3.36 -2.00
N ILE A 32 -0.76 4.56 -1.62
CA ILE A 32 -0.24 4.88 -0.29
C ILE A 32 -1.22 5.84 0.38
N ASP A 33 -1.54 5.62 1.65
CA ASP A 33 -2.38 6.55 2.42
C ASP A 33 -1.56 7.68 3.07
N ALA A 34 -2.24 8.55 3.83
CA ALA A 34 -1.62 9.70 4.49
C ALA A 34 -0.61 9.31 5.57
N ASP A 35 -0.70 8.09 6.11
CA ASP A 35 0.23 7.57 7.13
C ASP A 35 1.44 6.87 6.48
N GLY A 36 1.51 6.84 5.13
CA GLY A 36 2.58 6.18 4.40
C GLY A 36 2.38 4.67 4.23
N ARG A 37 1.21 4.15 4.58
CA ARG A 37 0.91 2.72 4.47
C ARG A 37 0.57 2.34 3.04
N PHE A 38 1.09 1.20 2.61
CA PHE A 38 0.71 0.57 1.35
C PHE A 38 -0.67 -0.06 1.49
N VAL A 39 -1.71 0.64 1.03
CA VAL A 39 -3.11 0.23 1.24
C VAL A 39 -3.71 -0.57 0.08
N PHE A 40 -3.07 -0.56 -1.09
CA PHE A 40 -3.43 -1.38 -2.25
C PHE A 40 -2.32 -1.39 -3.30
N PHE A 41 -2.24 -2.44 -4.10
CA PHE A 41 -1.53 -2.44 -5.39
C PHE A 41 -2.27 -3.35 -6.39
N ASN A 42 -2.16 -3.06 -7.69
CA ASN A 42 -2.81 -3.87 -8.72
C ASN A 42 -2.05 -5.17 -9.03
N GLU A 43 -2.66 -6.04 -9.83
CA GLU A 43 -2.08 -7.33 -10.25
C GLU A 43 -0.67 -7.15 -10.86
N ALA A 44 -0.49 -6.17 -11.76
CA ALA A 44 0.80 -5.89 -12.37
C ALA A 44 1.89 -5.52 -11.34
N ALA A 45 1.54 -4.82 -10.27
CA ALA A 45 2.47 -4.58 -9.17
C ALA A 45 2.70 -5.83 -8.32
N GLY A 46 1.68 -6.67 -8.13
CA GLY A 46 1.81 -7.97 -7.46
C GLY A 46 2.78 -8.92 -8.17
N GLU A 47 2.82 -8.91 -9.51
CA GLU A 47 3.81 -9.65 -10.29
C GLU A 47 5.25 -9.19 -10.02
N LEU A 48 5.47 -7.88 -9.85
CA LEU A 48 6.79 -7.32 -9.51
C LEU A 48 7.17 -7.61 -8.05
N ILE A 49 6.20 -7.52 -7.14
CA ILE A 49 6.36 -7.79 -5.71
C ILE A 49 6.56 -9.30 -5.45
N GLY A 50 6.04 -10.16 -6.33
CA GLY A 50 6.09 -11.61 -6.23
C GLY A 50 4.93 -12.23 -5.45
N ALA A 51 3.94 -11.44 -5.03
CA ALA A 51 2.75 -11.90 -4.33
C ALA A 51 1.56 -10.93 -4.56
N PRO A 52 0.31 -11.43 -4.66
CA PRO A 52 -0.87 -10.60 -4.82
C PRO A 52 -1.22 -9.82 -3.52
N PHE A 53 -1.96 -8.72 -3.65
CA PHE A 53 -2.32 -7.87 -2.50
C PHE A 53 -3.17 -8.63 -1.46
N GLU A 54 -4.00 -9.58 -1.90
CA GLU A 54 -4.83 -10.41 -1.05
C GLU A 54 -4.03 -11.28 -0.08
N GLU A 55 -2.79 -11.61 -0.42
CA GLU A 55 -1.86 -12.37 0.43
C GLU A 55 -1.02 -11.44 1.32
N VAL A 56 -0.52 -10.35 0.74
CA VAL A 56 0.39 -9.42 1.43
C VAL A 56 -0.34 -8.54 2.43
N GLY A 57 -1.54 -8.06 2.07
CA GLY A 57 -2.32 -7.12 2.87
C GLY A 57 -1.73 -5.70 2.89
N VAL A 58 -2.19 -4.91 3.87
CA VAL A 58 -1.68 -3.56 4.13
C VAL A 58 -0.28 -3.69 4.74
N LEU A 59 0.69 -2.93 4.22
CA LEU A 59 2.05 -2.87 4.77
C LEU A 59 2.32 -1.51 5.40
N GLU A 60 2.90 -1.53 6.59
CA GLU A 60 3.39 -0.34 7.28
C GLU A 60 4.65 0.23 6.60
N PRO A 61 4.93 1.53 6.75
CA PRO A 61 6.11 2.17 6.16
C PRO A 61 7.41 1.41 6.39
N GLU A 62 7.63 0.92 7.61
CA GLU A 62 8.84 0.20 8.01
C GLU A 62 8.96 -1.15 7.28
N GLU A 63 7.84 -1.83 7.03
CA GLU A 63 7.80 -3.16 6.42
C GLU A 63 8.13 -3.10 4.93
N TRP A 64 7.56 -2.14 4.20
CA TRP A 64 7.84 -2.02 2.77
C TRP A 64 9.17 -1.32 2.48
N ASN A 65 9.62 -0.38 3.31
CA ASN A 65 10.96 0.22 3.18
C ASN A 65 12.07 -0.82 3.35
N ALA A 66 11.95 -1.71 4.33
CA ALA A 66 12.92 -2.78 4.55
C ALA A 66 12.99 -3.77 3.38
N ARG A 67 11.89 -3.93 2.64
CA ARG A 67 11.74 -4.96 1.61
C ARG A 67 11.97 -4.46 0.20
N TYR A 68 11.57 -3.23 -0.10
CA TYR A 68 11.55 -2.67 -1.46
C TYR A 68 12.33 -1.35 -1.59
N GLY A 69 12.88 -0.82 -0.50
CA GLY A 69 13.71 0.38 -0.51
C GLY A 69 12.90 1.67 -0.36
N PRO A 70 13.47 2.84 -0.69
CA PRO A 70 14.68 3.01 -1.51
C PRO A 70 15.94 2.51 -0.81
N PHE A 71 16.86 1.97 -1.60
CA PHE A 71 18.19 1.56 -1.13
C PHE A 71 19.23 2.51 -1.71
N ASP A 72 20.28 2.81 -0.95
CA ASP A 72 21.47 3.50 -1.48
C ASP A 72 22.26 2.60 -2.44
N SER A 73 23.36 3.14 -2.99
CA SER A 73 24.25 2.39 -3.88
C SER A 73 24.94 1.18 -3.22
N GLU A 74 24.94 1.10 -1.89
CA GLU A 74 25.51 0.01 -1.10
C GLU A 74 24.44 -1.02 -0.68
N GLY A 75 23.16 -0.75 -0.97
CA GLY A 75 22.04 -1.62 -0.62
C GLY A 75 21.43 -1.36 0.76
N HIS A 76 21.80 -0.27 1.44
CA HIS A 76 21.18 0.10 2.71
C HIS A 76 19.87 0.85 2.49
N ALA A 77 18.84 0.54 3.28
CA ALA A 77 17.57 1.25 3.22
C ALA A 77 17.77 2.72 3.60
N VAL A 78 17.36 3.63 2.72
CA VAL A 78 17.34 5.06 2.98
C VAL A 78 15.92 5.47 3.33
N SER A 79 15.75 6.17 4.46
CA SER A 79 14.46 6.72 4.84
C SER A 79 14.01 7.73 3.78
N CYS A 80 12.85 7.48 3.17
CA CYS A 80 12.24 8.43 2.24
C CYS A 80 11.40 9.51 2.96
N LEU A 81 11.32 9.46 4.29
CA LEU A 81 10.61 10.44 5.11
C LEU A 81 11.62 11.43 5.72
N ALA A 82 11.62 12.64 5.16
CA ALA A 82 12.21 13.85 5.74
C ALA A 82 11.15 14.93 5.82
#